data_AF-Q22SY7-F1
#
_entry.id   AF-Q22SY7-F1
#
_cell.length_a   1.000
_cell.length_b   1.000
_cell.length_c   1.000
_cell.angle_alpha   90.00
_cell.angle_beta   90.00
_cell.angle_gamma   90.00
#
_symmetry.space_group_name_H-M   'P 1'
#
loop_
_entity.id
_entity.type
_entity.pdbx_description
1 polymer ?
#
loop_
_entity_poly.entity_id
_entity_poly.type
_entity_poly.pdbx_seq_one_letter_code
_entity_poly.pdbx_strand_id
1 'polypeptide(L)'
;MKIRLFFTIIFTLASKIRAECSRGNCLPCSSSCQNCFSTSQDSCISCPQNYYKSNLNSSTCVQNCEVGEIQADNQQCIKCQIVGCIKCDSKQNCLQCSPNLYFDKVNNECSLKPKICQSEQDFIQEPFTKQQCVNTCPSSYYPNQKTQICEKISQCIQINDSPPLLNEKVLQLNSLHQDYYLIRANSCYFALVDQNFQIIYIEIFQNMPDFQIKYMNTGEEVQQKSFIFEEYGGCLANNSIKVMNFITKQIVFEKTDLDQDYFVQYIDYQNKIVFFNQKSICQIAWYDLIQYKFTTFGCGQTPIIGIFQIYILNKTNYYIQISVYSYQQSVEFNYLV
;
A
#
# COMPACT_ATOMS: atom_id res chain seq x y z
N MET A 1 -51.37 -38.56 7.49
CA MET A 1 -50.47 -37.91 8.46
C MET A 1 -49.04 -38.12 7.99
N LYS A 2 -48.32 -37.01 7.71
CA LYS A 2 -46.85 -36.80 7.72
C LYS A 2 -46.00 -37.96 7.14
N ILE A 3 -45.32 -37.83 6.00
CA ILE A 3 -44.02 -37.16 5.83
C ILE A 3 -43.75 -37.13 4.31
N ARG A 4 -44.24 -36.11 3.60
CA ARG A 4 -43.78 -35.80 2.22
C ARG A 4 -43.56 -34.31 1.98
N LEU A 5 -43.60 -33.52 3.06
CA LEU A 5 -43.42 -32.07 3.02
C LEU A 5 -42.06 -31.59 3.61
N PHE A 6 -41.14 -32.51 3.94
CA PHE A 6 -39.90 -32.17 4.66
C PHE A 6 -38.61 -32.22 3.82
N PHE A 7 -38.66 -32.67 2.56
CA PHE A 7 -37.46 -32.77 1.72
C PHE A 7 -37.35 -31.68 0.64
N THR A 8 -38.30 -30.75 0.56
CA THR A 8 -38.28 -29.62 -0.38
C THR A 8 -37.90 -28.28 0.24
N ILE A 9 -37.43 -28.26 1.49
CA ILE A 9 -37.04 -27.02 2.22
C ILE A 9 -35.54 -26.94 2.54
N ILE A 10 -34.71 -27.93 2.16
CA ILE A 10 -33.26 -27.93 2.48
C ILE A 10 -32.35 -27.73 1.25
N PHE A 11 -32.89 -27.36 0.08
CA PHE A 11 -32.09 -27.14 -1.14
C PHE A 11 -32.18 -25.75 -1.79
N THR A 12 -32.60 -24.72 -1.05
CA THR A 12 -32.56 -23.32 -1.54
C THR A 12 -31.78 -22.35 -0.65
N LEU A 13 -30.86 -22.83 0.18
CA LEU A 13 -29.89 -21.99 0.89
C LEU A 13 -28.53 -22.68 1.02
N ALA A 14 -27.96 -23.07 -0.12
CA ALA A 14 -26.51 -23.30 -0.24
C ALA A 14 -25.89 -22.22 -1.13
N SER A 15 -26.32 -20.96 -0.95
CA SER A 15 -25.55 -19.82 -1.41
C SER A 15 -24.31 -19.73 -0.53
N LYS A 16 -23.16 -20.17 -1.06
CA LYS A 16 -21.80 -19.95 -0.57
C LYS A 16 -21.70 -18.82 0.47
N ILE A 17 -21.61 -19.17 1.76
CA ILE A 17 -21.27 -18.24 2.83
C ILE A 17 -19.93 -18.68 3.39
N ARG A 18 -18.86 -17.95 3.06
CA ARG A 18 -17.58 -18.05 3.77
C ARG A 18 -17.48 -16.83 4.69
N ALA A 19 -17.46 -17.10 5.99
CA ALA A 19 -16.97 -16.21 7.03
C ALA A 19 -16.17 -17.04 8.06
N GLU A 20 -15.39 -16.34 8.89
CA GLU A 20 -14.57 -16.83 10.01
C GLU A 20 -15.04 -18.18 10.61
N CYS A 21 -14.19 -19.20 10.45
CA CYS A 21 -14.38 -20.50 11.07
C CYS A 21 -13.41 -20.61 12.25
N SER A 22 -13.92 -20.45 13.48
CA SER A 22 -13.17 -20.76 14.69
C SER A 22 -13.69 -22.06 15.28
N ARG A 23 -12.82 -23.07 15.37
CA ARG A 23 -13.10 -24.39 15.98
C ARG A 23 -14.34 -25.12 15.42
N GLY A 24 -14.49 -25.12 14.09
CA GLY A 24 -15.50 -25.94 13.40
C GLY A 24 -16.91 -25.36 13.33
N ASN A 25 -17.15 -24.17 13.89
CA ASN A 25 -18.40 -23.42 13.69
C ASN A 25 -18.09 -22.17 12.86
N CYS A 26 -18.70 -22.07 11.68
CA CYS A 26 -18.60 -20.88 10.83
C CYS A 26 -19.86 -20.05 11.03
N LEU A 27 -19.69 -18.77 11.37
CA LEU A 27 -20.81 -17.83 11.49
C LEU A 27 -21.21 -17.31 10.10
N PRO A 28 -22.49 -16.99 9.86
CA PRO A 28 -22.89 -16.40 8.59
C PRO A 28 -22.41 -14.95 8.48
N CYS A 29 -22.15 -14.50 7.25
CA CYS A 29 -21.95 -13.08 6.96
C CYS A 29 -23.19 -12.25 7.31
N SER A 30 -22.99 -10.94 7.49
CA SER A 30 -24.08 -9.97 7.47
C SER A 30 -24.95 -10.17 6.21
N SER A 31 -26.26 -9.92 6.32
CA SER A 31 -27.21 -10.00 5.20
C SER A 31 -26.87 -9.03 4.06
N SER A 32 -26.08 -7.99 4.34
CA SER A 32 -25.55 -7.05 3.35
C SER A 32 -24.39 -7.61 2.51
N CYS A 33 -23.76 -8.72 2.91
CA CYS A 33 -22.61 -9.30 2.25
C CYS A 33 -22.93 -10.67 1.63
N GLN A 34 -22.31 -10.99 0.49
CA GLN A 34 -22.32 -12.36 -0.03
C GLN A 34 -21.16 -13.19 0.53
N ASN A 35 -19.95 -12.62 0.54
CA ASN A 35 -18.78 -13.17 1.20
C ASN A 35 -18.20 -12.11 2.13
N CYS A 36 -17.59 -12.50 3.24
CA CYS A 36 -17.06 -11.57 4.24
C CYS A 36 -15.85 -12.19 4.97
N PHE A 37 -14.96 -11.35 5.50
CA PHE A 37 -13.86 -11.83 6.34
C PHE A 37 -14.22 -11.85 7.83
N SER A 38 -15.25 -11.10 8.24
CA SER A 38 -15.85 -11.14 9.59
C SER A 38 -17.38 -11.03 9.48
N THR A 39 -18.10 -11.29 10.57
CA THR A 39 -19.58 -11.17 10.60
C THR A 39 -20.09 -9.73 10.53
N SER A 40 -19.21 -8.73 10.53
CA SER A 40 -19.59 -7.30 10.44
C SER A 40 -20.11 -6.93 9.05
N GLN A 41 -21.03 -5.96 9.00
CA GLN A 41 -21.52 -5.36 7.76
C GLN A 41 -20.45 -4.57 7.00
N ASP A 42 -19.36 -4.19 7.67
CA ASP A 42 -18.22 -3.44 7.12
C ASP A 42 -17.04 -4.37 6.75
N SER A 43 -17.32 -5.66 6.58
CA SER A 43 -16.30 -6.68 6.30
C SER A 43 -16.64 -7.53 5.07
N CYS A 44 -17.41 -6.97 4.13
CA CYS A 44 -17.81 -7.65 2.90
C CYS A 44 -16.63 -7.78 1.93
N ILE A 45 -16.36 -9.00 1.47
CA ILE A 45 -15.45 -9.28 0.36
C ILE A 45 -16.19 -9.13 -0.98
N SER A 46 -17.46 -9.54 -1.05
CA SER A 46 -18.29 -9.41 -2.25
C SER A 46 -19.75 -9.10 -1.90
N CYS A 47 -20.45 -8.44 -2.81
CA CYS A 47 -21.81 -7.97 -2.60
C CYS A 47 -22.86 -8.92 -3.21
N PRO A 48 -24.02 -9.10 -2.55
CA PRO A 48 -25.13 -9.86 -3.10
C PRO A 48 -25.72 -9.17 -4.33
N GLN A 49 -26.51 -9.90 -5.13
CA GLN A 49 -27.16 -9.30 -6.32
C GLN A 49 -27.92 -8.02 -5.98
N ASN A 50 -27.82 -7.01 -6.86
CA ASN A 50 -28.38 -5.66 -6.71
C ASN A 50 -27.74 -4.78 -5.63
N TYR A 51 -26.63 -5.22 -5.02
CA TYR A 51 -25.77 -4.40 -4.18
C TYR A 51 -24.43 -4.17 -4.87
N TYR A 52 -23.75 -3.07 -4.55
CA TYR A 52 -22.52 -2.63 -5.16
C TYR A 52 -21.49 -2.34 -4.08
N LYS A 53 -20.22 -2.57 -4.34
CA LYS A 53 -19.17 -2.12 -3.41
C LYS A 53 -19.14 -0.60 -3.35
N SER A 54 -19.13 -0.03 -2.14
CA SER A 54 -19.00 1.42 -1.97
C SER A 54 -17.63 1.91 -2.45
N ASN A 55 -17.59 3.10 -3.05
CA ASN A 55 -16.34 3.77 -3.38
C ASN A 55 -15.60 4.25 -2.11
N LEU A 56 -16.34 4.64 -1.08
CA LEU A 56 -15.81 5.17 0.18
C LEU A 56 -15.21 4.07 1.06
N ASN A 57 -15.79 2.86 1.00
CA ASN A 57 -15.29 1.69 1.73
C ASN A 57 -15.57 0.42 0.91
N SER A 58 -14.52 -0.18 0.35
CA SER A 58 -14.67 -1.36 -0.51
C SER A 58 -15.12 -2.63 0.24
N SER A 59 -15.16 -2.56 1.58
CA SER A 59 -15.65 -3.60 2.49
C SER A 59 -17.13 -3.43 2.84
N THR A 60 -17.82 -2.41 2.29
CA THR A 60 -19.26 -2.23 2.46
C THR A 60 -19.99 -2.40 1.14
N CYS A 61 -21.21 -2.92 1.23
CA CYS A 61 -22.12 -3.10 0.11
C CYS A 61 -23.29 -2.14 0.23
N VAL A 62 -23.51 -1.33 -0.79
CA VAL A 62 -24.58 -0.34 -0.86
C VAL A 62 -25.56 -0.69 -1.97
N GLN A 63 -26.84 -0.38 -1.78
CA GLN A 63 -27.86 -0.64 -2.79
C GLN A 63 -27.82 0.41 -3.91
N ASN A 64 -27.49 1.65 -3.57
CA ASN A 64 -27.34 2.77 -4.50
C ASN A 64 -25.98 3.43 -4.26
N CYS A 65 -25.33 3.86 -5.34
CA CYS A 65 -24.10 4.65 -5.24
C CYS A 65 -24.41 6.07 -4.77
N GLU A 66 -23.42 6.71 -4.16
CA GLU A 66 -23.58 8.07 -3.63
C GLU A 66 -23.72 9.11 -4.76
N VAL A 67 -24.12 10.32 -4.40
CA VAL A 67 -24.17 11.43 -5.37
C VAL A 67 -22.76 11.69 -5.91
N GLY A 68 -22.63 11.77 -7.24
CA GLY A 68 -21.33 11.85 -7.89
C GLY A 68 -20.66 10.50 -8.15
N GLU A 69 -21.39 9.40 -8.00
CA GLU A 69 -20.93 8.05 -8.35
C GLU A 69 -21.87 7.37 -9.35
N ILE A 70 -21.35 6.37 -10.06
CA ILE A 70 -22.12 5.50 -10.96
C ILE A 70 -21.88 4.03 -10.66
N GLN A 71 -22.87 3.20 -11.02
CA GLN A 71 -22.75 1.76 -10.97
C GLN A 71 -21.92 1.28 -12.17
N ALA A 72 -20.78 0.66 -11.90
CA ALA A 72 -19.95 0.01 -12.89
C ALA A 72 -20.38 -1.45 -13.11
N ASP A 73 -20.07 -1.99 -14.29
CA ASP A 73 -20.44 -3.35 -14.71
C ASP A 73 -19.89 -4.44 -13.77
N ASN A 74 -18.79 -4.14 -13.07
CA ASN A 74 -18.14 -5.03 -12.10
C ASN A 74 -18.78 -4.99 -10.70
N GLN A 75 -20.00 -4.47 -10.56
CA GLN A 75 -20.74 -4.41 -9.30
C GLN A 75 -20.07 -3.50 -8.25
N GLN A 76 -19.51 -2.37 -8.71
CA GLN A 76 -18.85 -1.37 -7.86
C GLN A 76 -19.43 0.02 -8.13
N CYS A 77 -19.41 0.87 -7.10
CA CYS A 77 -19.63 2.29 -7.23
C CYS A 77 -18.31 2.98 -7.58
N ILE A 78 -18.29 3.69 -8.71
CA ILE A 78 -17.13 4.47 -9.15
C ILE A 78 -17.48 5.95 -9.14
N LYS A 79 -16.56 6.77 -8.62
CA LYS A 79 -16.72 8.22 -8.55
C LYS A 79 -16.57 8.85 -9.94
N CYS A 80 -17.40 9.85 -10.24
CA CYS A 80 -17.25 10.66 -11.43
C CYS A 80 -15.91 11.39 -11.42
N GLN A 81 -15.15 11.28 -12.51
CA GLN A 81 -13.81 11.83 -12.61
C GLN A 81 -13.79 13.36 -12.75
N ILE A 82 -14.84 13.94 -13.34
CA ILE A 82 -14.94 15.39 -13.54
C ILE A 82 -15.24 16.08 -12.21
N VAL A 83 -14.36 16.99 -11.78
CA VAL A 83 -14.51 17.73 -10.53
C VAL A 83 -15.84 18.49 -10.52
N GLY A 84 -16.61 18.35 -9.44
CA GLY A 84 -17.89 19.01 -9.29
C GLY A 84 -19.04 18.37 -10.09
N CYS A 85 -18.79 17.27 -10.80
CA CYS A 85 -19.83 16.47 -11.41
C CYS A 85 -20.57 15.62 -10.38
N ILE A 86 -21.91 15.68 -10.40
CA ILE A 86 -22.77 14.89 -9.49
C ILE A 86 -23.48 13.74 -10.20
N LYS A 87 -23.38 13.67 -11.54
CA LYS A 87 -23.88 12.57 -12.35
C LYS A 87 -23.09 12.47 -13.65
N CYS A 88 -22.52 11.32 -13.95
CA CYS A 88 -21.79 11.05 -15.19
C CYS A 88 -22.34 9.82 -15.92
N ASP A 89 -21.91 9.60 -17.16
CA ASP A 89 -22.17 8.36 -17.91
C ASP A 89 -21.03 7.34 -17.72
N SER A 90 -21.18 6.15 -18.32
CA SER A 90 -20.17 5.08 -18.24
C SER A 90 -18.83 5.45 -18.89
N LYS A 91 -18.78 6.48 -19.74
CA LYS A 91 -17.56 7.03 -20.34
C LYS A 91 -16.99 8.21 -19.53
N GLN A 92 -17.48 8.45 -18.32
CA GLN A 92 -17.09 9.55 -17.45
C GLN A 92 -17.41 10.94 -18.02
N ASN A 93 -18.32 11.04 -19.00
CA ASN A 93 -18.86 12.34 -19.40
C ASN A 93 -19.79 12.85 -18.33
N CYS A 94 -19.64 14.11 -17.94
CA CYS A 94 -20.54 14.71 -16.98
C CYS A 94 -21.92 14.96 -17.61
N LEU A 95 -22.96 14.56 -16.90
CA LEU A 95 -24.35 14.80 -17.27
C LEU A 95 -24.96 15.92 -16.43
N GLN A 96 -24.47 16.09 -15.20
CA GLN A 96 -24.97 17.09 -14.28
C GLN A 96 -23.87 17.56 -13.32
N CYS A 97 -23.65 18.86 -13.26
CA CYS A 97 -22.76 19.50 -12.28
C CYS A 97 -23.49 19.86 -10.99
N SER A 98 -22.73 20.04 -9.91
CA SER A 98 -23.22 20.53 -8.63
C SER A 98 -23.93 21.89 -8.75
N PRO A 99 -24.89 22.25 -7.86
CA PRO A 99 -25.77 23.42 -8.06
C PRO A 99 -25.07 24.76 -8.36
N ASN A 100 -23.90 25.03 -7.77
CA ASN A 100 -23.17 26.29 -7.99
C ASN A 100 -22.25 26.26 -9.24
N LEU A 101 -22.24 25.17 -9.98
CA LEU A 101 -21.45 24.97 -11.18
C LEU A 101 -22.36 24.85 -12.41
N TYR A 102 -21.87 25.28 -13.57
CA TYR A 102 -22.49 25.03 -14.87
C TYR A 102 -21.67 23.99 -15.63
N PHE A 103 -22.35 23.24 -16.51
CA PHE A 103 -21.70 22.24 -17.34
C PHE A 103 -21.23 22.86 -18.66
N ASP A 104 -19.92 22.84 -18.90
CA ASP A 104 -19.31 23.11 -20.19
C ASP A 104 -19.29 21.82 -21.02
N LYS A 105 -20.25 21.73 -21.95
CA LYS A 105 -20.40 20.58 -22.85
C LYS A 105 -19.23 20.39 -23.79
N VAL A 106 -18.54 21.45 -24.17
CA VAL A 106 -17.45 21.38 -25.17
C VAL A 106 -16.22 20.74 -24.56
N ASN A 107 -15.91 21.11 -23.32
CA ASN A 107 -14.75 20.61 -22.60
C ASN A 107 -15.06 19.43 -21.67
N ASN A 108 -16.34 19.07 -21.50
CA ASN A 108 -16.80 18.08 -20.53
C ASN A 108 -16.37 18.43 -19.09
N GLU A 109 -16.54 19.69 -18.71
CA GLU A 109 -16.07 20.24 -17.43
C GLU A 109 -17.20 20.91 -16.66
N CYS A 110 -17.06 21.01 -15.33
CA CYS A 110 -17.93 21.82 -14.49
C CYS A 110 -17.18 23.07 -14.06
N SER A 111 -17.76 24.25 -14.31
CA SER A 111 -17.14 25.54 -14.01
C SER A 111 -18.06 26.40 -13.13
N LEU A 112 -17.49 27.32 -12.36
CA LEU A 112 -18.23 28.19 -11.47
C LEU A 112 -19.28 29.01 -12.23
N LYS A 113 -20.53 29.02 -11.74
CA LYS A 113 -21.56 29.89 -12.31
C LYS A 113 -21.22 31.37 -12.07
N PRO A 114 -21.52 32.25 -13.03
CA PRO A 114 -21.42 33.69 -12.80
C PRO A 114 -22.21 34.13 -11.58
N LYS A 115 -21.68 35.11 -10.82
CA LYS A 115 -22.31 35.71 -9.63
C LYS A 115 -22.44 34.80 -8.40
N ILE A 116 -21.82 33.62 -8.40
CA ILE A 116 -21.72 32.81 -7.18
C ILE A 116 -20.67 33.37 -6.24
N CYS A 117 -19.46 33.71 -6.70
CA CYS A 117 -18.49 34.42 -5.88
C CYS A 117 -18.60 35.92 -6.06
N GLN A 118 -18.27 36.69 -5.02
CA GLN A 118 -18.37 38.16 -5.03
C GLN A 118 -17.27 38.77 -5.89
N SER A 119 -16.06 38.20 -5.85
CA SER A 119 -14.95 38.56 -6.72
C SER A 119 -14.82 37.59 -7.89
N GLU A 120 -14.47 38.12 -9.06
CA GLU A 120 -14.13 37.30 -10.24
C GLU A 120 -12.80 36.55 -10.10
N GLN A 121 -12.03 36.85 -9.03
CA GLN A 121 -10.78 36.18 -8.70
C GLN A 121 -10.94 35.09 -7.64
N ASP A 122 -12.13 34.93 -7.06
CA ASP A 122 -12.38 33.92 -6.06
C ASP A 122 -12.57 32.54 -6.70
N PHE A 123 -12.22 31.52 -5.93
CA PHE A 123 -12.40 30.11 -6.27
C PHE A 123 -13.45 29.50 -5.35
N ILE A 124 -14.28 28.60 -5.88
CA ILE A 124 -15.19 27.81 -5.04
C ILE A 124 -14.51 26.54 -4.54
N GLN A 125 -14.70 26.22 -3.26
CA GLN A 125 -14.22 24.99 -2.64
C GLN A 125 -15.35 23.97 -2.43
N GLU A 126 -15.00 22.69 -2.37
CA GLU A 126 -15.94 21.65 -1.95
C GLU A 126 -16.39 21.83 -0.47
N PRO A 127 -17.64 21.48 -0.12
CA PRO A 127 -18.71 20.98 -0.99
C PRO A 127 -19.34 22.07 -1.86
N PHE A 128 -19.32 21.89 -3.19
CA PHE A 128 -19.81 22.86 -4.19
C PHE A 128 -21.34 23.14 -4.13
N THR A 129 -22.06 22.49 -3.23
CA THR A 129 -23.45 22.81 -2.89
C THR A 129 -23.56 24.09 -2.06
N LYS A 130 -22.48 24.48 -1.38
CA LYS A 130 -22.39 25.71 -0.59
C LYS A 130 -21.60 26.77 -1.35
N GLN A 131 -21.93 28.04 -1.10
CA GLN A 131 -21.22 29.20 -1.65
C GLN A 131 -19.97 29.48 -0.81
N GLN A 132 -19.00 28.55 -0.84
CA GLN A 132 -17.73 28.66 -0.12
C GLN A 132 -16.64 29.19 -1.05
N CYS A 133 -16.64 30.52 -1.23
CA CYS A 133 -15.67 31.22 -2.06
C CYS A 133 -14.43 31.59 -1.25
N VAL A 134 -13.25 31.34 -1.81
CA VAL A 134 -11.95 31.66 -1.20
C VAL A 134 -11.08 32.38 -2.22
N ASN A 135 -10.29 33.36 -1.76
CA ASN A 135 -9.33 34.08 -2.59
C ASN A 135 -8.02 33.29 -2.82
N THR A 136 -7.78 32.24 -2.04
CA THR A 136 -6.62 31.36 -2.16
C THR A 136 -7.02 29.96 -1.73
N CYS A 137 -6.72 28.95 -2.56
CA CYS A 137 -7.01 27.57 -2.24
C CYS A 137 -6.14 27.06 -1.08
N PRO A 138 -6.65 26.15 -0.23
CA PRO A 138 -5.86 25.51 0.82
C PRO A 138 -4.67 24.73 0.26
N SER A 139 -3.66 24.44 1.08
CA SER A 139 -2.39 23.82 0.66
C SER A 139 -2.51 22.46 -0.04
N SER A 140 -3.60 21.73 0.17
CA SER A 140 -3.88 20.45 -0.50
C SER A 140 -4.69 20.59 -1.80
N TYR A 141 -4.92 21.81 -2.27
CA TYR A 141 -5.69 22.14 -3.48
C TYR A 141 -4.92 23.13 -4.35
N TYR A 142 -5.07 23.05 -5.66
CA TYR A 142 -4.57 24.06 -6.59
C TYR A 142 -5.73 24.88 -7.17
N PRO A 143 -5.52 26.17 -7.43
CA PRO A 143 -6.52 27.03 -8.07
C PRO A 143 -6.57 26.75 -9.58
N ASN A 144 -7.69 26.21 -10.08
CA ASN A 144 -7.92 26.12 -11.52
C ASN A 144 -8.55 27.42 -12.02
N GLN A 145 -7.79 28.22 -12.78
CA GLN A 145 -8.24 29.50 -13.30
C GLN A 145 -9.32 29.39 -14.37
N LYS A 146 -9.36 28.29 -15.13
CA LYS A 146 -10.36 28.06 -16.18
C LYS A 146 -11.74 27.77 -15.58
N THR A 147 -11.78 26.94 -14.55
CA THR A 147 -13.04 26.50 -13.92
C THR A 147 -13.43 27.34 -12.71
N GLN A 148 -12.50 28.14 -12.16
CA GLN A 148 -12.61 28.88 -10.89
C GLN A 148 -12.94 27.96 -9.70
N ILE A 149 -12.35 26.76 -9.69
CA ILE A 149 -12.52 25.75 -8.65
C ILE A 149 -11.18 25.49 -7.96
N CYS A 150 -11.22 25.28 -6.64
CA CYS A 150 -10.11 24.68 -5.91
C CYS A 150 -10.12 23.16 -6.15
N GLU A 151 -9.21 22.67 -6.98
CA GLU A 151 -9.11 21.27 -7.32
C GLU A 151 -8.12 20.59 -6.39
N LYS A 152 -8.52 19.46 -5.79
CA LYS A 152 -7.65 18.73 -4.86
C LYS A 152 -6.39 18.33 -5.61
N ILE A 153 -5.23 18.55 -4.99
CA ILE A 153 -3.95 18.02 -5.46
C ILE A 153 -4.00 16.50 -5.24
N SER A 154 -4.72 15.84 -6.12
CA SER A 154 -4.55 14.43 -6.38
C SER A 154 -3.18 14.38 -7.02
N GLN A 155 -2.18 13.80 -6.34
CA GLN A 155 -0.91 13.49 -6.98
C GLN A 155 -1.26 12.88 -8.33
N CYS A 156 -0.78 13.46 -9.45
CA CYS A 156 -1.05 12.93 -10.77
C CYS A 156 -0.51 11.50 -10.83
N ILE A 157 -1.33 10.53 -10.41
CA ILE A 157 -1.20 9.15 -10.82
C ILE A 157 -1.48 9.25 -12.30
N GLN A 158 -0.44 9.12 -13.10
CA GLN A 158 -0.59 8.83 -14.52
C GLN A 158 -1.61 7.71 -14.60
N ILE A 159 -2.83 8.02 -15.05
CA ILE A 159 -3.87 7.02 -15.32
C ILE A 159 -3.36 6.28 -16.56
N ASN A 160 -2.47 5.33 -16.34
CA ASN A 160 -2.43 4.16 -17.19
C ASN A 160 -3.64 3.32 -16.78
N ASP A 161 -4.44 2.91 -17.76
CA ASP A 161 -5.76 2.27 -17.67
C ASP A 161 -5.81 0.90 -16.94
N SER A 162 -4.97 0.68 -15.94
CA SER A 162 -5.06 -0.45 -15.02
C SER A 162 -4.41 -0.06 -13.69
N PRO A 163 -5.04 -0.36 -12.53
CA PRO A 163 -4.37 -0.20 -11.25
C PRO A 163 -3.02 -0.94 -11.31
N PRO A 164 -1.94 -0.37 -10.75
CA PRO A 164 -0.64 -1.01 -10.79
C PRO A 164 -0.77 -2.41 -10.18
N LEU A 165 -0.51 -3.43 -10.98
CA LEU A 165 -0.67 -4.81 -10.56
C LEU A 165 0.64 -5.30 -9.93
N LEU A 166 0.58 -5.64 -8.64
CA LEU A 166 1.69 -6.33 -7.99
C LEU A 166 1.66 -7.81 -8.40
N ASN A 167 2.51 -8.18 -9.36
CA ASN A 167 2.60 -9.55 -9.88
C ASN A 167 3.58 -10.45 -9.12
N GLU A 168 4.32 -9.88 -8.18
CA GLU A 168 5.32 -10.59 -7.39
C GLU A 168 4.72 -11.18 -6.11
N LYS A 169 5.30 -12.29 -5.62
CA LYS A 169 4.89 -12.90 -4.35
C LYS A 169 5.18 -11.95 -3.20
N VAL A 170 4.15 -11.66 -2.41
CA VAL A 170 4.25 -10.83 -1.19
C VAL A 170 5.05 -11.57 -0.12
N LEU A 171 6.02 -10.88 0.47
CA LEU A 171 6.94 -11.41 1.48
C LEU A 171 6.72 -10.81 2.87
N GLN A 172 6.30 -9.54 2.95
CA GLN A 172 6.12 -8.83 4.21
C GLN A 172 5.08 -7.72 4.05
N LEU A 173 4.35 -7.46 5.14
CA LEU A 173 3.42 -6.35 5.27
C LEU A 173 3.68 -5.63 6.59
N ASN A 174 3.82 -4.30 6.52
CA ASN A 174 3.96 -3.42 7.68
C ASN A 174 2.86 -2.35 7.64
N SER A 175 2.23 -2.09 8.79
CA SER A 175 1.36 -0.91 8.94
C SER A 175 2.19 0.37 8.84
N LEU A 176 1.69 1.33 8.07
CA LEU A 176 2.30 2.64 7.85
C LEU A 176 1.26 3.72 8.16
N HIS A 177 1.34 4.34 9.34
CA HIS A 177 0.22 5.13 9.90
C HIS A 177 -1.09 4.32 9.99
N GLN A 178 -2.16 4.90 10.54
CA GLN A 178 -3.38 4.16 10.87
C GLN A 178 -4.13 3.61 9.63
N ASP A 179 -3.93 4.21 8.46
CA ASP A 179 -4.76 3.95 7.27
C ASP A 179 -3.99 3.39 6.05
N TYR A 180 -2.67 3.20 6.16
CA TYR A 180 -1.86 2.69 5.04
C TYR A 180 -1.00 1.49 5.45
N TYR A 181 -0.62 0.70 4.46
CA TYR A 181 0.29 -0.43 4.63
C TYR A 181 1.39 -0.39 3.58
N LEU A 182 2.60 -0.72 3.99
CA LEU A 182 3.73 -0.94 3.11
C LEU A 182 3.93 -2.45 2.92
N ILE A 183 3.86 -2.87 1.66
CA ILE A 183 4.05 -4.25 1.22
C ILE A 183 5.43 -4.37 0.59
N ARG A 184 6.15 -5.44 0.95
CA ARG A 184 7.38 -5.88 0.27
C ARG A 184 7.09 -7.21 -0.40
N ALA A 185 7.47 -7.31 -1.66
CA ALA A 185 7.37 -8.51 -2.47
C ALA A 185 8.77 -8.92 -2.99
N ASN A 186 8.83 -10.07 -3.67
CA ASN A 186 10.03 -10.52 -4.37
C ASN A 186 10.58 -9.43 -5.32
N SER A 187 11.83 -9.61 -5.74
CA SER A 187 12.43 -8.77 -6.80
C SER A 187 12.51 -7.29 -6.41
N CYS A 188 12.63 -7.02 -5.11
CA CYS A 188 12.64 -5.66 -4.53
C CYS A 188 11.44 -4.80 -4.95
N TYR A 189 10.26 -5.42 -5.07
CA TYR A 189 9.01 -4.71 -5.25
C TYR A 189 8.48 -4.20 -3.91
N PHE A 190 8.08 -2.94 -3.91
CA PHE A 190 7.39 -2.33 -2.79
C PHE A 190 6.07 -1.73 -3.26
N ALA A 191 5.01 -1.90 -2.47
CA ALA A 191 3.73 -1.30 -2.75
C ALA A 191 3.20 -0.58 -1.50
N LEU A 192 2.80 0.67 -1.66
CA LEU A 192 2.00 1.40 -0.69
C LEU A 192 0.53 1.15 -1.01
N VAL A 193 -0.21 0.64 -0.03
CA VAL A 193 -1.63 0.34 -0.17
C VAL A 193 -2.44 1.07 0.90
N ASP A 194 -3.71 1.35 0.61
CA ASP A 194 -4.65 1.88 1.59
C ASP A 194 -5.18 0.77 2.53
N GLN A 195 -6.06 1.14 3.45
CA GLN A 195 -6.76 0.22 4.35
C GLN A 195 -7.59 -0.88 3.65
N ASN A 196 -7.90 -0.69 2.37
CA ASN A 196 -8.62 -1.65 1.53
C ASN A 196 -7.68 -2.52 0.68
N PHE A 197 -6.35 -2.43 0.89
CA PHE A 197 -5.34 -3.05 0.04
C PHE A 197 -5.38 -2.59 -1.43
N GLN A 198 -5.98 -1.44 -1.71
CA GLN A 198 -5.87 -0.81 -3.02
C GLN A 198 -4.47 -0.23 -3.17
N ILE A 199 -3.82 -0.60 -4.26
CA ILE A 199 -2.46 -0.16 -4.55
C ILE A 199 -2.48 1.32 -4.94
N ILE A 200 -1.90 2.15 -4.08
CA ILE A 200 -1.73 3.59 -4.30
C ILE A 200 -0.49 3.84 -5.14
N TYR A 201 0.57 3.08 -4.88
CA TYR A 201 1.88 3.29 -5.47
C TYR A 201 2.70 2.00 -5.42
N ILE A 202 3.41 1.69 -6.52
CA ILE A 202 4.42 0.64 -6.57
C ILE A 202 5.75 1.29 -6.91
N GLU A 203 6.81 0.87 -6.22
CA GLU A 203 8.18 1.20 -6.57
C GLU A 203 9.00 -0.08 -6.75
N ILE A 204 9.81 -0.10 -7.80
CA ILE A 204 10.71 -1.21 -8.11
C ILE A 204 12.13 -0.67 -8.04
N PHE A 205 12.82 -0.94 -6.94
CA PHE A 205 14.13 -0.32 -6.71
C PHE A 205 15.18 -0.74 -7.73
N GLN A 206 15.03 -1.95 -8.26
CA GLN A 206 15.95 -2.54 -9.24
C GLN A 206 15.19 -3.46 -10.18
N ASN A 207 14.79 -2.92 -11.33
CA ASN A 207 14.20 -3.72 -12.40
C ASN A 207 15.29 -4.56 -13.09
N MET A 208 15.51 -5.77 -12.59
CA MET A 208 16.51 -6.72 -13.08
C MET A 208 15.84 -7.89 -13.81
N PRO A 209 15.99 -8.01 -15.14
CA PRO A 209 15.43 -9.13 -15.89
C PRO A 209 15.92 -10.51 -15.44
N ASP A 210 17.12 -10.57 -14.85
CA ASP A 210 17.79 -11.78 -14.38
C ASP A 210 17.63 -12.03 -12.87
N PHE A 211 16.82 -11.24 -12.15
CA PHE A 211 16.62 -11.39 -10.70
C PHE A 211 16.19 -12.82 -10.33
N GLN A 212 15.23 -13.37 -11.09
CA GLN A 212 14.70 -14.70 -10.88
C GLN A 212 15.78 -15.78 -11.02
N ILE A 213 16.73 -15.62 -11.94
CA ILE A 213 17.80 -16.60 -12.16
C ILE A 213 18.87 -16.49 -11.06
N LYS A 214 19.15 -15.27 -10.59
CA LYS A 214 20.24 -15.00 -9.64
C LYS A 214 19.86 -15.23 -8.18
N TYR A 215 18.66 -14.84 -7.79
CA TYR A 215 18.29 -14.71 -6.38
C TYR A 215 17.11 -15.59 -5.97
N MET A 216 16.44 -16.23 -6.93
CA MET A 216 15.25 -17.02 -6.66
C MET A 216 15.51 -18.52 -6.86
N ASN A 217 14.85 -19.33 -6.05
CA ASN A 217 14.74 -20.77 -6.26
C ASN A 217 13.27 -21.17 -6.05
N THR A 218 12.69 -21.87 -7.03
CA THR A 218 11.28 -22.32 -6.97
C THR A 218 10.26 -21.20 -6.65
N GLY A 219 10.55 -19.95 -7.08
CA GLY A 219 9.68 -18.80 -6.84
C GLY A 219 9.82 -18.13 -5.46
N GLU A 220 10.84 -18.50 -4.68
CA GLU A 220 11.19 -17.88 -3.40
C GLU A 220 12.60 -17.29 -3.43
N GLU A 221 12.81 -16.16 -2.75
CA GLU A 221 14.14 -15.59 -2.57
C GLU A 221 15.01 -16.56 -1.76
N VAL A 222 16.14 -16.98 -2.32
CA VAL A 222 17.12 -17.87 -1.65
C VAL A 222 17.69 -17.19 -0.40
N GLN A 223 17.87 -15.88 -0.45
CA GLN A 223 18.29 -15.01 0.64
C GLN A 223 17.54 -13.69 0.51
N GLN A 224 17.06 -13.14 1.62
CA GLN A 224 16.24 -11.92 1.64
C GLN A 224 17.02 -10.72 1.09
N LYS A 225 16.61 -10.19 -0.07
CA LYS A 225 17.29 -9.06 -0.75
C LYS A 225 16.73 -7.69 -0.39
N SER A 226 15.57 -7.65 0.26
CA SER A 226 14.87 -6.42 0.56
C SER A 226 14.40 -6.37 2.01
N PHE A 227 14.17 -5.18 2.56
CA PHE A 227 13.64 -4.99 3.91
C PHE A 227 12.62 -3.86 3.97
N ILE A 228 11.70 -3.93 4.93
CA ILE A 228 10.89 -2.80 5.39
C ILE A 228 11.26 -2.48 6.85
N PHE A 229 11.41 -1.20 7.12
CA PHE A 229 11.59 -0.63 8.44
C PHE A 229 10.74 0.63 8.58
N GLU A 230 9.68 0.61 9.40
CA GLU A 230 8.75 1.74 9.52
C GLU A 230 8.30 2.25 8.12
N GLU A 231 8.54 3.51 7.79
CA GLU A 231 8.29 4.11 6.47
C GLU A 231 9.38 3.87 5.42
N TYR A 232 10.46 3.19 5.76
CA TYR A 232 11.59 2.95 4.88
C TYR A 232 11.53 1.56 4.25
N GLY A 233 11.92 1.47 3.00
CA GLY A 233 12.22 0.20 2.35
C GLY A 233 13.58 0.24 1.71
N GLY A 234 14.25 -0.91 1.64
CA GLY A 234 15.58 -1.03 1.06
C GLY A 234 15.76 -2.29 0.22
N CYS A 235 16.62 -2.20 -0.80
CA CYS A 235 17.00 -3.30 -1.70
C CYS A 235 18.52 -3.44 -1.78
N LEU A 236 19.02 -4.68 -1.81
CA LEU A 236 20.44 -5.06 -1.72
C LEU A 236 20.92 -5.89 -2.94
N ALA A 237 20.24 -5.79 -4.06
CA ALA A 237 20.59 -6.55 -5.26
C ALA A 237 21.52 -5.76 -6.20
N ASN A 238 22.04 -6.44 -7.22
CA ASN A 238 22.95 -5.87 -8.22
C ASN A 238 24.15 -5.12 -7.65
N ASN A 239 24.79 -5.66 -6.62
CA ASN A 239 25.94 -5.08 -5.93
C ASN A 239 25.69 -3.63 -5.50
N SER A 240 24.46 -3.32 -5.08
CA SER A 240 24.09 -1.99 -4.64
C SER A 240 23.08 -2.03 -3.51
N ILE A 241 23.05 -0.96 -2.73
CA ILE A 241 22.01 -0.72 -1.74
C ILE A 241 21.28 0.56 -2.11
N LYS A 242 19.95 0.49 -2.15
CA LYS A 242 19.07 1.66 -2.26
C LYS A 242 18.09 1.64 -1.11
N VAL A 243 17.85 2.80 -0.50
CA VAL A 243 16.86 2.98 0.56
C VAL A 243 16.00 4.19 0.24
N MET A 244 14.69 4.01 0.32
CA MET A 244 13.68 5.04 0.10
C MET A 244 12.89 5.28 1.36
N ASN A 245 12.44 6.51 1.55
CA ASN A 245 11.35 6.83 2.46
C ASN A 245 10.03 6.86 1.67
N PHE A 246 9.08 6.00 2.02
CA PHE A 246 7.80 5.85 1.29
C PHE A 246 6.78 6.94 1.60
N ILE A 247 6.98 7.74 2.65
CA ILE A 247 6.18 8.93 2.95
C ILE A 247 6.60 10.09 2.04
N THR A 248 7.91 10.36 1.96
CA THR A 248 8.43 11.46 1.13
C THR A 248 8.62 11.07 -0.34
N LYS A 249 8.59 9.76 -0.63
CA LYS A 249 8.87 9.18 -1.96
C LYS A 249 10.23 9.56 -2.51
N GLN A 250 11.23 9.65 -1.64
CA GLN A 250 12.60 9.98 -2.01
C GLN A 250 13.56 8.86 -1.65
N ILE A 251 14.52 8.61 -2.55
CA ILE A 251 15.71 7.82 -2.22
C ILE A 251 16.53 8.64 -1.22
N VAL A 252 16.66 8.12 -0.01
CA VAL A 252 17.38 8.76 1.09
C VAL A 252 18.83 8.28 1.19
N PHE A 253 19.12 7.11 0.59
CA PHE A 253 20.46 6.56 0.52
C PHE A 253 20.62 5.66 -0.70
N GLU A 254 21.75 5.80 -1.37
CA GLU A 254 22.14 4.92 -2.47
C GLU A 254 23.65 4.73 -2.44
N LYS A 255 24.08 3.48 -2.60
CA LYS A 255 25.48 3.12 -2.81
C LYS A 255 25.56 2.01 -3.84
N THR A 256 26.30 2.26 -4.91
CA THR A 256 26.59 1.32 -5.99
C THR A 256 27.98 0.70 -5.81
N ASP A 257 28.32 -0.24 -6.71
CA ASP A 257 29.65 -0.81 -6.83
C ASP A 257 30.16 -1.46 -5.52
N LEU A 258 29.24 -2.12 -4.81
CA LEU A 258 29.61 -3.00 -3.73
C LEU A 258 30.41 -4.18 -4.28
N ASP A 259 31.30 -4.70 -3.44
CA ASP A 259 32.16 -5.83 -3.77
C ASP A 259 31.34 -7.08 -4.12
N GLN A 260 30.23 -7.28 -3.41
CA GLN A 260 29.26 -8.35 -3.67
C GLN A 260 27.86 -7.94 -3.20
N ASP A 261 26.87 -8.75 -3.58
CA ASP A 261 25.52 -8.64 -3.04
C ASP A 261 25.45 -9.04 -1.57
N TYR A 262 24.78 -8.20 -0.79
CA TYR A 262 24.42 -8.49 0.58
C TYR A 262 23.00 -9.08 0.66
N PHE A 263 22.65 -9.64 1.82
CA PHE A 263 21.29 -10.03 2.17
C PHE A 263 20.99 -9.67 3.62
N VAL A 264 19.72 -9.50 3.94
CA VAL A 264 19.28 -9.08 5.27
C VAL A 264 19.47 -10.23 6.26
N GLN A 265 20.19 -9.95 7.35
CA GLN A 265 20.48 -10.92 8.41
C GLN A 265 19.67 -10.63 9.68
N TYR A 266 19.59 -9.36 10.07
CA TYR A 266 18.94 -8.93 11.31
C TYR A 266 18.48 -7.48 11.21
N ILE A 267 17.35 -7.15 11.84
CA ILE A 267 16.81 -5.78 11.91
C ILE A 267 16.61 -5.44 13.38
N ASP A 268 17.25 -4.37 13.84
CA ASP A 268 17.02 -3.80 15.16
C ASP A 268 16.08 -2.59 15.07
N TYR A 269 14.83 -2.81 15.46
CA TYR A 269 13.78 -1.80 15.51
C TYR A 269 14.01 -0.70 16.54
N GLN A 270 14.78 -0.97 17.60
CA GLN A 270 14.99 0.02 18.67
C GLN A 270 16.06 1.03 18.27
N ASN A 271 17.22 0.56 17.78
CA ASN A 271 18.32 1.44 17.38
C ASN A 271 18.27 1.83 15.89
N LYS A 272 17.27 1.36 15.14
CA LYS A 272 17.06 1.64 13.71
C LYS A 272 18.25 1.24 12.85
N ILE A 273 18.70 0.00 13.02
CA ILE A 273 19.83 -0.57 12.28
C ILE A 273 19.39 -1.82 11.53
N VAL A 274 19.81 -1.92 10.27
CA VAL A 274 19.63 -3.15 9.49
C VAL A 274 21.00 -3.76 9.22
N PHE A 275 21.20 -4.99 9.71
CA PHE A 275 22.40 -5.77 9.50
C PHE A 275 22.26 -6.67 8.27
N PHE A 276 23.34 -6.72 7.52
CA PHE A 276 23.47 -7.50 6.30
C PHE A 276 24.69 -8.41 6.34
N ASN A 277 24.63 -9.46 5.54
CA ASN A 277 25.65 -10.48 5.43
C ASN A 277 25.92 -10.82 3.96
N GLN A 278 27.09 -11.41 3.68
CA GLN A 278 27.48 -11.91 2.37
C GLN A 278 27.54 -13.43 2.37
N LYS A 279 27.45 -14.03 1.17
CA LYS A 279 27.43 -15.49 1.03
C LYS A 279 28.83 -16.12 1.08
N SER A 280 29.85 -15.40 0.60
CA SER A 280 31.15 -16.00 0.28
C SER A 280 32.30 -15.58 1.20
N ILE A 281 32.17 -14.46 1.92
CA ILE A 281 33.21 -13.90 2.79
C ILE A 281 32.52 -13.46 4.10
N CYS A 282 33.22 -13.58 5.24
CA CYS A 282 32.73 -13.00 6.50
C CYS A 282 32.89 -11.48 6.41
N GLN A 283 31.91 -10.82 5.80
CA GLN A 283 31.78 -9.38 5.84
C GLN A 283 30.38 -9.03 6.30
N ILE A 284 30.33 -8.26 7.37
CA ILE A 284 29.08 -7.72 7.89
C ILE A 284 29.00 -6.32 7.37
N ALA A 285 27.81 -5.97 6.91
CA ALA A 285 27.46 -4.59 6.73
C ALA A 285 26.30 -4.24 7.64
N TRP A 286 26.18 -2.96 7.97
CA TRP A 286 24.95 -2.45 8.53
C TRP A 286 24.64 -1.08 7.97
N TYR A 287 23.34 -0.82 7.84
CA TYR A 287 22.82 0.47 7.49
C TYR A 287 22.13 1.08 8.71
N ASP A 288 22.61 2.25 9.07
CA ASP A 288 22.07 3.10 10.13
C ASP A 288 21.06 4.07 9.53
N LEU A 289 19.79 3.92 9.90
CA LEU A 289 18.71 4.75 9.37
C LEU A 289 18.68 6.16 9.96
N ILE A 290 19.35 6.40 11.09
CA ILE A 290 19.42 7.72 11.74
C ILE A 290 20.53 8.55 11.08
N GLN A 291 21.70 7.95 10.88
CA GLN A 291 22.86 8.61 10.29
C GLN A 291 22.91 8.50 8.76
N TYR A 292 22.01 7.74 8.14
CA TYR A 292 22.02 7.42 6.71
C TYR A 292 23.37 6.86 6.26
N LYS A 293 23.96 5.98 7.08
CA LYS A 293 25.34 5.52 6.91
C LYS A 293 25.41 4.00 6.74
N PHE A 294 26.06 3.58 5.66
CA PHE A 294 26.42 2.19 5.42
C PHE A 294 27.86 1.91 5.86
N THR A 295 28.03 0.99 6.80
CA THR A 295 29.34 0.60 7.34
C THR A 295 29.58 -0.87 7.09
N THR A 296 30.83 -1.25 6.85
CA THR A 296 31.25 -2.65 6.68
C THR A 296 32.33 -3.03 7.69
N PHE A 297 32.35 -4.29 8.08
CA PHE A 297 33.35 -4.89 8.96
C PHE A 297 33.73 -6.28 8.47
N GLY A 298 35.02 -6.52 8.27
CA GLY A 298 35.55 -7.83 7.87
C GLY A 298 35.85 -8.69 9.09
N CYS A 299 35.31 -9.92 9.11
CA CYS A 299 35.55 -10.92 10.16
C CYS A 299 36.29 -12.17 9.66
N GLY A 300 36.88 -12.13 8.46
CA GLY A 300 37.73 -13.21 7.91
C GLY A 300 36.99 -14.19 6.98
N GLN A 301 37.29 -15.48 7.08
CA GLN A 301 36.82 -16.54 6.17
C GLN A 301 35.62 -17.35 6.71
N THR A 302 35.09 -17.00 7.88
CA THR A 302 34.12 -17.84 8.61
C THR A 302 32.67 -17.38 8.40
N PRO A 303 31.74 -18.22 7.93
CA PRO A 303 30.38 -17.77 7.68
C PRO A 303 29.66 -17.38 8.98
N ILE A 304 28.82 -16.35 8.88
CA ILE A 304 27.99 -15.88 9.98
C ILE A 304 26.73 -16.74 10.06
N ILE A 305 26.43 -17.20 11.26
CA ILE A 305 25.28 -18.04 11.57
C ILE A 305 24.10 -17.17 12.04
N GLY A 306 24.39 -16.13 12.81
CA GLY A 306 23.35 -15.28 13.38
C GLY A 306 23.90 -14.03 14.03
N ILE A 307 23.01 -13.06 14.24
CA ILE A 307 23.27 -11.84 14.98
C ILE A 307 22.16 -11.70 16.01
N PHE A 308 22.52 -11.43 17.25
CA PHE A 308 21.58 -11.13 18.32
C PHE A 308 22.11 -9.98 19.17
N GLN A 309 21.20 -9.32 19.89
CA GLN A 309 21.55 -8.19 20.75
C GLN A 309 21.28 -8.51 22.21
N ILE A 310 22.13 -8.00 23.09
CA ILE A 310 21.95 -8.03 24.54
C ILE A 310 22.02 -6.59 25.05
N TYR A 311 21.01 -6.21 25.82
CA TYR A 311 20.97 -4.92 26.48
C TYR A 311 21.61 -5.01 27.86
N ILE A 312 22.74 -4.32 28.06
CA ILE A 312 23.48 -4.31 29.33
C ILE A 312 23.79 -2.86 29.68
N LEU A 313 23.40 -2.42 30.88
CA LEU A 313 23.76 -1.10 31.43
C LEU A 313 23.49 0.08 30.47
N ASN A 314 22.31 0.11 29.87
CA ASN A 314 21.89 1.11 28.87
C ASN A 314 22.68 1.13 27.56
N LYS A 315 23.43 0.07 27.26
CA LYS A 315 24.11 -0.12 25.98
C LYS A 315 23.56 -1.35 25.28
N THR A 316 23.31 -1.22 23.99
CA THR A 316 23.03 -2.37 23.13
C THR A 316 24.34 -2.96 22.66
N ASN A 317 24.62 -4.19 23.07
CA ASN A 317 25.75 -4.95 22.59
C ASN A 317 25.24 -5.95 21.56
N TYR A 318 25.88 -5.96 20.40
CA TYR A 318 25.55 -6.92 19.36
C TYR A 318 26.59 -8.03 19.37
N TYR A 319 26.09 -9.25 19.22
CA TYR A 319 26.89 -10.46 19.17
C TYR A 319 26.68 -11.14 17.82
N ILE A 320 27.78 -11.36 17.10
CA ILE A 320 27.78 -12.17 15.88
C ILE A 320 28.22 -13.56 16.26
N GLN A 321 27.40 -14.53 15.89
CA GLN A 321 27.77 -15.92 15.93
C GLN A 321 28.40 -16.32 14.59
N ILE A 322 29.66 -16.74 14.61
CA ILE A 322 30.37 -17.28 13.44
C ILE A 322 30.64 -18.78 13.60
N SER A 323 30.68 -19.50 12.47
CA SER A 323 31.08 -20.92 12.42
C SER A 323 32.57 -21.04 12.16
N VAL A 324 33.31 -21.65 13.09
CA VAL A 324 34.75 -21.91 12.94
C VAL A 324 35.03 -23.38 13.19
N TYR A 325 35.37 -24.15 12.15
CA TYR A 325 35.79 -25.56 12.25
C TYR A 325 35.03 -26.37 13.33
N SER A 326 33.69 -26.34 13.28
CA SER A 326 32.77 -27.04 14.20
C SER A 326 32.45 -26.37 15.55
N TYR A 327 32.92 -25.15 15.80
CA TYR A 327 32.63 -24.38 17.03
C TYR A 327 31.94 -23.04 16.72
N GLN A 328 31.09 -22.59 17.64
CA GLN A 328 30.44 -21.28 17.59
C GLN A 328 31.26 -20.27 18.40
N GLN A 329 31.64 -19.16 17.77
CA GLN A 329 32.32 -18.05 18.44
C GLN A 329 31.45 -16.79 18.39
N SER A 330 31.43 -16.03 19.48
CA SER A 330 30.74 -14.75 19.56
C SER A 330 31.73 -13.59 19.42
N VAL A 331 31.48 -12.68 18.50
CA VAL A 331 32.21 -11.40 18.39
C VAL A 331 31.33 -10.31 18.97
N GLU A 332 31.85 -9.49 19.88
CA GLU A 332 31.14 -8.34 20.46
C GLU A 332 31.52 -7.07 19.71
N PHE A 333 30.51 -6.25 19.37
CA PHE A 333 30.72 -4.93 18.81
C PHE A 333 29.77 -3.96 19.48
N ASN A 334 30.38 -2.87 19.96
CA ASN A 334 29.71 -1.80 20.67
C ASN A 334 29.27 -0.75 19.66
N TYR A 335 27.97 -0.55 19.51
CA TYR A 335 27.41 0.55 18.77
C TYR A 335 26.90 1.58 19.77
N LEU A 336 27.54 2.75 19.79
CA LEU A 336 27.15 3.87 20.64
C LEU A 336 26.20 4.75 19.81
N VAL A 337 24.95 4.88 20.27
CA VAL A 337 24.00 5.88 19.78
C VAL A 337 24.42 7.26 20.26
#